data_AF-A0A821WYI1-F1
#
_entry.id   AF-A0A821WYI1-F1
#
_cell.length_a   1.000
_cell.length_b   1.000
_cell.length_c   1.000
_cell.angle_alpha   90.00
_cell.angle_beta   90.00
_cell.angle_gamma   90.00
#
_symmetry.space_group_name_H-M   'P 1'
#
loop_
_entity.id
_entity.type
_entity.pdbx_description
1 polymer ?
#
loop_
_entity_poly.entity_id
_entity_poly.type
_entity_poly.pdbx_seq_one_letter_code
_entity_poly.pdbx_strand_id
1 'polypeptide(L)'
;MAGHKIKLQSNDGDIFDVELEIANQAITIKTMLEDLGMGEEGEVIPLPNVSSAILKKVIQWATHHKGDPPLPEDDENGEKNTNDISLWDQEFLKVDQGTLFELILAANYLDIKGLLDVTCKSVANMIKGKTPEEIRRTFNIKNDFTPQEEEQIKKENEWCEDK
;
A
#
# COMPACT_ATOMS: atom_id res chain seq x y z
N MET A 1 -24.89 12.81 -14.26
CA MET A 1 -24.44 12.03 -15.44
C MET A 1 -24.04 10.67 -14.92
N ALA A 2 -24.52 9.57 -15.49
CA ALA A 2 -24.10 8.25 -15.04
C ALA A 2 -22.61 8.09 -15.41
N GLY A 3 -21.74 7.92 -14.40
CA GLY A 3 -20.32 7.73 -14.63
C GLY A 3 -20.06 6.46 -15.43
N HIS A 4 -19.12 6.49 -16.37
CA HIS A 4 -18.66 5.31 -17.09
C HIS A 4 -18.11 4.30 -16.08
N LYS A 5 -18.49 3.03 -16.21
CA LYS A 5 -18.06 1.94 -15.30
C LYS A 5 -17.26 0.91 -16.07
N ILE A 6 -16.25 0.37 -15.42
CA ILE A 6 -15.43 -0.74 -15.93
C ILE A 6 -15.58 -1.95 -15.02
N LYS A 7 -15.28 -3.14 -15.55
CA LYS A 7 -15.32 -4.40 -14.81
C LYS A 7 -13.91 -4.87 -14.49
N LEU A 8 -13.62 -5.02 -13.21
CA LEU A 8 -12.35 -5.59 -12.73
C LEU A 8 -12.61 -6.99 -12.20
N GLN A 9 -11.82 -7.98 -12.61
CA GLN A 9 -11.90 -9.34 -12.08
C GLN A 9 -10.72 -9.63 -11.16
N SER A 10 -10.99 -10.03 -9.92
CA SER A 10 -9.96 -10.49 -8.98
C SER A 10 -9.43 -11.88 -9.33
N ASN A 11 -8.36 -12.30 -8.66
CA ASN A 11 -7.69 -13.57 -8.91
C ASN A 11 -8.53 -14.81 -8.53
N ASP A 12 -9.50 -14.65 -7.64
CA ASP A 12 -10.47 -15.65 -7.19
C ASP A 12 -11.76 -15.62 -8.01
N GLY A 13 -11.84 -14.76 -9.03
CA GLY A 13 -12.84 -14.80 -10.09
C GLY A 13 -14.02 -13.85 -9.93
N ASP A 14 -14.16 -13.16 -8.79
CA ASP A 14 -15.23 -12.18 -8.59
C ASP A 14 -15.03 -10.93 -9.47
N ILE A 15 -16.14 -10.34 -9.89
CA ILE A 15 -16.16 -9.17 -10.78
C ILE A 15 -16.72 -7.97 -10.03
N PHE A 16 -16.01 -6.85 -10.15
CA PHE A 16 -16.33 -5.57 -9.52
C PHE A 16 -16.64 -4.52 -10.58
N ASP A 17 -17.84 -3.95 -10.54
CA ASP A 17 -18.20 -2.78 -11.34
C ASP A 17 -17.71 -1.50 -10.65
N VAL A 18 -16.70 -0.84 -11.22
CA VAL A 18 -16.01 0.32 -10.64
C VAL A 18 -16.16 1.53 -11.55
N GLU A 19 -16.41 2.71 -10.98
CA GLU A 19 -16.42 3.96 -11.75
C GLU A 19 -15.04 4.25 -12.34
N LEU A 20 -15.00 4.72 -13.59
CA LEU A 20 -13.76 5.01 -14.30
C LEU A 20 -12.86 5.98 -13.51
N GLU A 21 -13.43 6.99 -12.86
CA GLU A 21 -12.68 7.95 -12.03
C GLU A 21 -11.96 7.28 -10.85
N ILE A 22 -12.56 6.26 -10.25
CA ILE A 22 -11.98 5.49 -9.14
C ILE A 22 -10.87 4.58 -9.69
N ALA A 23 -11.14 3.90 -10.80
CA ALA A 23 -10.18 3.03 -11.45
C ALA A 23 -8.94 3.76 -11.95
N ASN A 24 -9.08 5.02 -12.38
CA ASN A 24 -7.99 5.87 -12.86
C ASN A 24 -6.95 6.23 -11.77
N GLN A 25 -7.23 5.94 -10.50
CA GLN A 25 -6.20 6.02 -9.46
C GLN A 25 -5.12 4.95 -9.58
N ALA A 26 -5.46 3.80 -10.17
CA ALA A 26 -4.51 2.76 -10.50
C ALA A 26 -3.88 3.09 -11.85
N ILE A 27 -2.61 3.53 -11.85
CA ILE A 27 -1.91 3.91 -13.07
C ILE A 27 -1.86 2.73 -14.05
N THR A 28 -1.67 1.51 -13.54
CA THR A 28 -1.70 0.29 -14.37
C THR A 28 -3.01 0.14 -15.13
N ILE A 29 -4.15 0.36 -14.48
CA ILE A 29 -5.48 0.24 -15.10
C ILE A 29 -5.68 1.39 -16.09
N LYS A 30 -5.30 2.61 -15.71
CA LYS A 30 -5.39 3.79 -16.59
C LYS A 30 -4.62 3.56 -17.90
N THR A 31 -3.38 3.08 -17.83
CA THR A 31 -2.56 2.72 -19.00
C THR A 31 -3.22 1.63 -19.85
N MET A 32 -3.81 0.59 -19.25
CA MET A 32 -4.54 -0.43 -20.01
C MET A 32 -5.74 0.16 -20.78
N LEU A 33 -6.47 1.09 -20.19
CA LEU A 33 -7.63 1.72 -20.82
C LEU A 33 -7.22 2.69 -21.94
N GLU A 34 -6.27 3.58 -21.65
CA GLU A 34 -5.88 4.67 -22.57
C GLU A 34 -4.98 4.18 -23.72
N ASP A 35 -4.00 3.31 -23.44
CA ASP A 35 -2.97 2.93 -24.42
C ASP A 35 -3.29 1.63 -25.16
N LEU A 36 -4.04 0.71 -24.52
CA LEU A 36 -4.41 -0.58 -25.14
C LEU A 36 -5.86 -0.60 -25.65
N GLY A 37 -6.63 0.47 -25.41
CA GLY A 37 -8.02 0.58 -25.84
C GLY A 37 -8.96 -0.42 -25.16
N MET A 38 -8.60 -0.91 -23.98
CA MET A 38 -9.44 -1.81 -23.19
C MET A 38 -10.56 -1.03 -22.47
N GLY A 39 -11.60 -1.72 -22.04
CA GLY A 39 -12.70 -1.14 -21.25
C GLY A 39 -13.91 -0.69 -22.06
N GLU A 40 -14.11 -1.29 -23.23
CA GLU A 40 -15.39 -1.24 -23.94
C GLU A 40 -16.51 -1.88 -23.09
N GLU A 41 -17.78 -1.54 -23.39
CA GLU A 41 -18.93 -2.07 -22.65
C GLU A 41 -18.93 -3.61 -22.62
N GLY A 42 -18.68 -4.18 -21.43
CA GLY A 42 -18.71 -5.62 -21.20
C GLY A 42 -17.34 -6.29 -21.12
N GLU A 43 -16.25 -5.59 -21.45
CA GLU A 43 -14.90 -6.11 -21.26
C GLU A 43 -14.53 -6.16 -19.77
N VAL A 44 -13.84 -7.23 -19.37
CA VAL A 44 -13.43 -7.48 -17.98
C VAL A 44 -11.91 -7.45 -17.92
N ILE A 45 -11.36 -6.58 -17.08
CA ILE A 45 -9.92 -6.44 -16.86
C ILE A 45 -9.51 -7.41 -15.75
N PRO A 46 -8.69 -8.43 -16.05
CA PRO A 46 -8.26 -9.40 -15.04
C PRO A 46 -7.11 -8.84 -14.19
N LEU A 47 -7.21 -8.99 -12.88
CA LEU A 47 -6.21 -8.62 -11.87
C LEU A 47 -5.72 -9.88 -11.14
N PRO A 48 -4.87 -10.71 -11.77
CA PRO A 48 -4.49 -12.04 -11.26
C PRO A 48 -3.69 -12.01 -9.97
N ASN A 49 -3.17 -10.86 -9.57
CA ASN A 49 -2.34 -10.70 -8.37
C ASN A 49 -3.10 -10.09 -7.18
N VAL A 50 -4.43 -9.90 -7.29
CA VAL A 50 -5.23 -9.27 -6.24
C VAL A 50 -6.47 -10.12 -5.94
N SER A 51 -6.64 -10.52 -4.68
CA SER A 51 -7.83 -11.25 -4.22
C SER A 51 -9.05 -10.34 -4.10
N SER A 52 -10.26 -10.91 -4.09
CA SER A 52 -11.51 -10.16 -3.92
C SER A 52 -11.51 -9.32 -2.65
N ALA A 53 -11.02 -9.89 -1.54
CA ALA A 53 -10.99 -9.22 -0.25
C ALA A 53 -10.12 -7.96 -0.28
N ILE A 54 -8.97 -8.05 -0.94
CA ILE A 54 -8.03 -6.94 -1.07
C ILE A 54 -8.51 -5.93 -2.12
N LEU A 55 -9.00 -6.41 -3.26
CA LEU A 55 -9.53 -5.54 -4.31
C LEU A 55 -10.69 -4.68 -3.79
N LYS A 56 -11.58 -5.25 -2.96
CA LYS A 56 -12.65 -4.49 -2.30
C LYS A 56 -12.11 -3.36 -1.42
N LYS A 57 -11.04 -3.61 -0.66
CA LYS A 57 -10.38 -2.59 0.18
C LYS A 57 -9.67 -1.53 -0.66
N VAL A 58 -8.99 -1.94 -1.73
CA VAL A 58 -8.35 -1.02 -2.70
C VAL A 58 -9.40 -0.08 -3.31
N ILE A 59 -10.52 -0.63 -3.78
CA ILE A 59 -11.63 0.18 -4.34
C ILE A 59 -12.19 1.12 -3.27
N GLN A 60 -12.37 0.66 -2.03
CA GLN A 60 -12.84 1.51 -0.92
C GLN A 60 -11.89 2.70 -0.68
N TRP A 61 -10.58 2.45 -0.64
CA TRP A 61 -9.57 3.48 -0.47
C TRP A 61 -9.60 4.49 -1.63
N ALA A 62 -9.60 3.99 -2.87
CA ALA A 62 -9.61 4.82 -4.06
C ALA A 62 -10.90 5.65 -4.18
N THR A 63 -12.03 5.11 -3.73
CA THR A 63 -13.30 5.84 -3.70
C THR A 63 -13.24 7.03 -2.74
N HIS A 64 -12.58 6.87 -1.58
CA HIS A 64 -12.43 7.96 -0.62
C HIS A 64 -11.50 9.06 -1.16
N HIS A 65 -10.39 8.68 -1.78
CA HIS A 65 -9.33 9.60 -2.20
C HIS A 65 -9.51 10.16 -3.62
N LYS A 66 -10.62 9.89 -4.32
CA LYS A 66 -10.81 10.30 -5.73
C LYS A 66 -10.81 11.81 -5.98
N GLY A 67 -11.01 12.61 -4.93
CA GLY A 67 -10.99 14.07 -4.98
C GLY A 67 -9.69 14.70 -4.47
N ASP A 68 -8.72 13.89 -4.05
CA ASP A 68 -7.51 14.40 -3.43
C ASP A 68 -6.58 15.00 -4.49
N PRO A 69 -5.80 16.04 -4.13
CA PRO A 69 -4.80 16.57 -5.03
C PRO A 69 -3.80 15.47 -5.39
N PRO A 70 -3.29 15.45 -6.64
CA PRO A 70 -2.25 14.52 -7.01
C PRO A 70 -1.06 14.69 -6.07
N LEU A 71 -0.50 13.57 -5.63
CA LEU A 71 0.71 13.59 -4.81
C LEU A 71 1.80 14.35 -5.57
N PRO A 72 2.59 15.19 -4.89
CA PRO A 72 3.75 15.81 -5.50
C PRO A 72 4.65 14.70 -6.09
N GLU A 73 5.24 14.95 -7.26
CA GLU A 73 6.27 14.06 -7.79
C GLU A 73 7.38 13.92 -6.75
N ASP A 74 7.93 12.71 -6.60
CA ASP A 74 8.90 12.36 -5.57
C ASP A 74 9.97 13.46 -5.46
N ASP A 75 9.87 14.29 -4.42
CA ASP A 75 10.96 15.15 -4.02
C ASP A 75 11.97 14.21 -3.37
N GLU A 76 12.93 13.72 -4.16
CA GLU A 76 13.99 12.78 -3.74
C GLU A 76 14.75 13.26 -2.48
N ASN A 77 14.56 14.53 -2.08
CA ASN A 77 15.21 15.22 -0.99
C ASN A 77 14.31 15.46 0.25
N GLY A 78 13.01 15.11 0.21
CA GLY A 78 12.07 15.36 1.30
C GLY A 78 12.02 14.22 2.32
N GLU A 79 12.24 14.52 3.61
CA GLU A 79 11.91 13.58 4.69
C GLU A 79 10.41 13.23 4.61
N LYS A 80 10.10 12.00 4.17
CA LYS A 80 8.72 11.49 4.13
C LYS A 80 8.20 11.41 5.57
N ASN A 81 7.48 12.44 6.00
CA ASN A 81 6.97 12.54 7.36
C ASN A 81 5.97 11.40 7.62
N THR A 82 6.38 10.44 8.46
CA THR A 82 5.56 9.28 8.85
C THR A 82 4.33 9.67 9.66
N ASN A 83 4.27 10.89 10.19
CA ASN A 83 3.13 11.39 10.95
C ASN A 83 2.01 11.95 10.05
N ASP A 84 2.24 12.10 8.74
CA ASP A 84 1.26 12.63 7.80
C ASP A 84 0.42 11.49 7.20
N ILE A 85 -0.42 10.91 8.06
CA ILE A 85 -1.45 9.92 7.71
C ILE A 85 -2.79 10.45 8.22
N SER A 86 -3.78 10.56 7.34
CA SER A 86 -5.11 11.04 7.71
C SER A 86 -5.77 10.14 8.77
N LEU A 87 -6.68 10.68 9.57
CA LEU A 87 -7.43 9.85 10.54
C LEU A 87 -8.25 8.75 9.85
N TRP A 88 -8.73 9.01 8.63
CA TRP A 88 -9.46 8.02 7.86
C TRP A 88 -8.55 6.87 7.44
N ASP A 89 -7.34 7.17 6.95
CA ASP A 89 -6.35 6.16 6.59
C ASP A 89 -5.88 5.34 7.79
N GLN A 90 -5.71 5.98 8.96
CA GLN A 90 -5.37 5.27 10.19
C GLN A 90 -6.43 4.23 10.56
N GLU A 91 -7.72 4.57 10.46
CA GLU A 91 -8.79 3.63 10.74
C GLU A 91 -8.95 2.59 9.62
N PHE A 92 -8.77 2.99 8.36
CA PHE A 92 -8.79 2.08 7.20
C PHE A 92 -7.69 1.00 7.29
N LEU A 93 -6.48 1.39 7.70
CA LEU A 93 -5.31 0.52 7.84
C LEU A 93 -5.27 -0.22 9.19
N LYS A 94 -6.30 -0.10 10.03
CA LYS A 94 -6.44 -0.85 11.26
C LYS A 94 -6.92 -2.28 10.98
N VAL A 95 -6.07 -3.02 10.28
CA VAL A 95 -6.26 -4.41 9.86
C VAL A 95 -5.16 -5.30 10.43
N ASP A 96 -5.27 -6.61 10.26
CA ASP A 96 -4.17 -7.51 10.59
C ASP A 96 -2.99 -7.32 9.63
N GLN A 97 -1.81 -7.76 10.04
CA GLN A 97 -0.57 -7.59 9.27
C GLN A 97 -0.63 -8.26 7.90
N GLY A 98 -1.28 -9.42 7.77
CA GLY A 98 -1.41 -10.13 6.50
C GLY A 98 -2.17 -9.27 5.49
N THR A 99 -3.33 -8.76 5.90
CA THR A 99 -4.11 -7.82 5.08
C THR A 99 -3.31 -6.56 4.74
N LEU A 100 -2.55 -5.99 5.69
CA LEU A 100 -1.71 -4.81 5.44
C LEU A 100 -0.64 -5.09 4.38
N PHE A 101 0.05 -6.23 4.47
CA PHE A 101 1.06 -6.63 3.48
C PHE A 101 0.45 -6.90 2.11
N GLU A 102 -0.71 -7.56 2.05
CA GLU A 102 -1.41 -7.75 0.78
C GLU A 102 -1.87 -6.42 0.17
N LEU A 103 -2.28 -5.43 0.97
CA LEU A 103 -2.57 -4.08 0.50
C LEU A 103 -1.34 -3.38 -0.07
N ILE A 104 -0.17 -3.52 0.55
CA ILE A 104 1.11 -2.99 0.02
C ILE A 104 1.41 -3.62 -1.34
N LEU A 105 1.31 -4.95 -1.45
CA LEU A 105 1.57 -5.66 -2.70
C LEU A 105 0.58 -5.27 -3.81
N ALA A 106 -0.70 -5.15 -3.48
CA ALA A 106 -1.73 -4.74 -4.42
C ALA A 106 -1.53 -3.28 -4.86
N ALA A 107 -1.21 -2.37 -3.94
CA ALA A 107 -0.94 -0.96 -4.25
C ALA A 107 0.28 -0.81 -5.18
N ASN A 108 1.34 -1.57 -4.93
CA ASN A 108 2.51 -1.60 -5.82
C ASN A 108 2.17 -2.21 -7.19
N TYR A 109 1.42 -3.32 -7.23
CA TYR A 109 1.04 -3.98 -8.48
C TYR A 109 0.14 -3.11 -9.36
N LEU A 110 -0.80 -2.38 -8.76
CA LEU A 110 -1.74 -1.49 -9.46
C LEU A 110 -1.19 -0.07 -9.66
N ASP A 111 0.02 0.19 -9.16
CA ASP A 111 0.68 1.50 -9.13
C ASP A 111 -0.25 2.61 -8.59
N ILE A 112 -0.75 2.39 -7.37
CA ILE A 112 -1.54 3.36 -6.59
C ILE A 112 -0.61 3.99 -5.55
N LYS A 113 0.11 5.04 -5.98
CA LYS A 113 1.14 5.70 -5.16
C LYS A 113 0.67 6.12 -3.77
N GLY A 114 -0.54 6.68 -3.65
CA GLY A 114 -1.07 7.12 -2.36
C GLY A 114 -1.35 5.99 -1.39
N LEU A 115 -1.95 4.90 -1.86
CA LEU A 115 -2.17 3.71 -1.04
C LEU A 115 -0.83 3.09 -0.61
N LEU A 116 0.16 3.06 -1.52
CA LEU A 116 1.49 2.55 -1.21
C LEU A 116 2.19 3.42 -0.16
N ASP A 117 2.10 4.75 -0.25
CA ASP A 117 2.70 5.67 0.71
C ASP A 117 2.07 5.53 2.11
N VAL A 118 0.74 5.55 2.22
CA VAL A 118 0.07 5.45 3.55
C VAL A 118 0.30 4.08 4.20
N THR A 119 0.34 3.00 3.42
CA THR A 119 0.63 1.66 3.94
C THR A 119 2.09 1.54 4.39
N CYS A 120 3.05 2.07 3.63
CA CYS A 120 4.45 2.15 4.04
C CYS A 120 4.66 3.00 5.30
N LYS A 121 4.03 4.18 5.38
CA LYS A 121 4.06 5.02 6.58
C LYS A 121 3.48 4.31 7.80
N SER A 122 2.40 3.55 7.63
CA SER A 122 1.80 2.76 8.71
C SER A 122 2.79 1.71 9.24
N VAL A 123 3.45 0.96 8.35
CA VAL A 123 4.50 -0.01 8.74
C VAL A 123 5.68 0.69 9.43
N ALA A 124 6.11 1.85 8.92
CA ALA A 124 7.18 2.63 9.55
C ALA A 124 6.81 3.08 10.98
N ASN A 125 5.56 3.50 11.21
CA ASN A 125 5.05 3.84 12.55
C ASN A 125 4.99 2.63 13.48
N MET A 126 4.81 1.41 12.96
CA MET A 126 4.88 0.18 13.76
C MET A 126 6.31 -0.17 14.19
N ILE A 127 7.34 0.38 13.54
CA ILE A 127 8.76 0.17 13.83
C ILE A 127 9.32 1.29 14.72
N LYS A 128 8.85 2.52 14.50
CA LYS A 128 9.31 3.72 15.20
C LYS A 128 9.23 3.57 16.72
N GLY A 129 10.35 3.81 17.39
CA GLY A 129 10.45 3.77 18.85
C GLY A 129 10.43 2.38 19.48
N LYS A 130 10.47 1.30 18.68
CA LYS A 130 10.59 -0.08 19.18
C LYS A 130 12.04 -0.55 19.18
N THR A 131 12.36 -1.41 20.13
CA THR A 131 13.64 -2.13 20.18
C THR A 131 13.74 -3.18 19.05
N PRO A 132 14.96 -3.58 18.65
CA PRO A 132 15.15 -4.66 17.68
C PRO A 132 14.39 -5.95 18.05
N GLU A 133 14.33 -6.31 19.33
CA GLU A 133 13.62 -7.47 19.83
C GLU A 133 12.09 -7.34 19.69
N GLU A 134 11.54 -6.15 19.96
CA GLU A 134 10.11 -5.89 19.78
C GLU A 134 9.71 -5.86 18.31
N ILE A 135 10.57 -5.33 17.43
CA ILE A 135 10.38 -5.38 15.98
C ILE A 135 10.38 -6.84 15.52
N ARG A 136 11.39 -7.62 15.92
CA ARG A 136 11.48 -9.06 15.60
C ARG A 136 10.23 -9.82 16.05
N ARG A 137 9.73 -9.57 17.26
CA ARG A 137 8.49 -10.19 17.75
C ARG A 137 7.27 -9.73 16.95
N THR A 138 7.16 -8.43 16.67
CA THR A 138 6.02 -7.84 15.94
C THR A 138 5.89 -8.46 14.55
N PHE A 139 7.01 -8.61 13.83
CA PHE A 139 7.03 -9.12 12.46
C PHE A 139 7.38 -10.61 12.36
N ASN A 140 7.43 -11.32 13.49
CA ASN A 140 7.80 -12.73 13.58
C ASN A 140 9.13 -13.07 12.86
N ILE A 141 10.13 -12.20 13.01
CA ILE A 141 11.47 -12.34 12.41
C ILE A 141 12.36 -13.10 13.40
N LYS A 142 13.01 -14.16 12.90
CA LYS A 142 14.00 -14.93 13.67
C LYS A 142 15.29 -14.12 13.79
N ASN A 143 15.88 -14.06 15.00
CA ASN A 143 17.25 -13.57 15.16
C ASN A 143 18.22 -14.58 14.53
N ASP A 144 18.92 -14.15 13.49
CA ASP A 144 19.92 -14.90 12.74
C ASP A 144 21.37 -14.47 13.06
N PHE A 145 21.56 -13.49 13.94
CA PHE A 145 22.88 -13.11 14.44
C PHE A 145 23.36 -14.04 15.54
N THR A 146 24.67 -14.28 15.55
CA THR A 146 25.36 -14.86 16.70
C THR A 146 25.48 -13.83 17.83
N PRO A 147 25.66 -14.26 19.10
CA PRO A 147 25.84 -13.33 20.22
C PRO A 147 27.01 -12.35 20.00
N GLN A 148 28.08 -12.80 19.34
CA GLN A 148 29.24 -11.97 19.04
C GLN A 148 28.93 -10.89 18.00
N GLU A 149 28.15 -11.22 16.96
CA GLU A 149 27.72 -10.26 15.94
C GLU A 149 26.73 -9.24 16.54
N GLU A 150 25.82 -9.68 17.40
CA GLU A 150 24.86 -8.79 18.07
C GLU A 150 25.56 -7.80 19.01
N GLU A 151 26.55 -8.25 19.79
CA GLU A 151 27.39 -7.36 20.62
C GLU A 151 28.19 -6.36 19.77
N GLN A 152 28.75 -6.81 18.65
CA GLN A 152 29.51 -5.94 17.75
C GLN A 152 28.60 -4.88 17.11
N ILE A 153 27.45 -5.27 16.57
CA ILE A 153 26.46 -4.36 15.97
C ILE A 153 25.95 -3.37 17.02
N LYS A 154 25.70 -3.82 18.25
CA LYS A 154 25.28 -2.93 19.34
C LYS A 154 26.35 -1.88 19.65
N LYS A 155 27.60 -2.30 19.79
CA LYS A 155 28.74 -1.41 20.02
C LYS A 155 28.97 -0.42 18.88
N GLU A 156 28.80 -0.86 17.63
CA GLU A 156 28.90 0.00 16.44
C GLU A 156 27.77 1.02 16.35
N ASN A 157 26.62 0.77 17.00
CA ASN A 157 25.44 1.64 16.98
C ASN A 157 25.18 2.37 18.31
N GLU A 158 26.06 2.27 19.32
CA GLU A 158 25.93 2.98 20.62
C GLU A 158 25.77 4.50 20.43
N TRP A 159 26.38 5.08 19.38
CA TRP A 159 26.25 6.51 19.06
C TRP A 159 24.82 6.96 18.72
N CYS A 160 23.89 6.04 18.43
CA CYS A 160 22.47 6.31 18.20
C CYS A 160 21.65 6.38 19.50
N GLU A 161 22.13 5.80 20.60
CA GLU A 161 21.38 5.73 21.87
C GLU A 161 21.61 6.97 22.76
N ASP A 162 22.66 7.76 22.50
CA ASP A 162 23.07 8.95 23.29
C ASP A 162 22.35 10.27 22.91
N LYS A 163 21.15 10.24 22.32
CA LYS A 163 20.36 11.45 21.98
C LYS A 163 18.97 11.49 22.60
#